data_AF-A0A7V9K1C8-F1
#
_entry.id   AF-A0A7V9K1C8-F1
#
_cell.length_a   1.000
_cell.length_b   1.000
_cell.length_c   1.000
_cell.angle_alpha   90.00
_cell.angle_beta   90.00
_cell.angle_gamma   90.00
#
_symmetry.space_group_name_H-M   'P 1'
#
loop_
_entity.id
_entity.type
_entity.pdbx_description
1 polymer ?
#
loop_
_entity_poly.entity_id
_entity_poly.type
_entity_poly.pdbx_seq_one_letter_code
_entity_poly.pdbx_strand_id
1 'polypeptide(L)'
;MLPVIEDIVLAQRAMEGRFTVQELLLYSSVSGTGLDVVPLPGNTPKRVLENILIDVAALSLKYSSKALSARLFLIPGKKAGDIVKFENPYLTSSVIMKAY
;
A
#
# COMPACT_ATOMS: atom_id res chain seq x y z
N MET A 1 8.62 -3.84 -7.06
CA MET A 1 7.78 -2.99 -6.20
C MET A 1 6.45 -2.81 -6.92
N LEU A 2 5.31 -2.79 -6.23
CA LEU A 2 3.99 -2.58 -6.85
C LEU A 2 3.46 -1.20 -6.44
N PRO A 3 3.75 -0.12 -7.18
CA PRO A 3 3.39 1.24 -6.80
C PRO A 3 1.91 1.51 -7.08
N VAL A 4 1.06 1.34 -6.07
CA VAL A 4 -0.41 1.28 -6.25
C VAL A 4 -0.97 2.52 -6.95
N ILE A 5 -0.47 3.71 -6.62
CA ILE A 5 -0.95 4.98 -7.20
C ILE A 5 0.00 5.61 -8.20
N GLU A 6 1.15 5.01 -8.54
CA GLU A 6 1.99 5.52 -9.65
C GLU A 6 1.71 4.74 -10.95
N ASP A 7 1.10 3.56 -10.86
CA ASP A 7 0.73 2.72 -12.02
C ASP A 7 -0.78 2.74 -12.30
N ILE A 8 -1.16 3.00 -13.55
CA ILE A 8 -2.56 3.15 -13.97
C ILE A 8 -3.34 1.85 -13.83
N VAL A 9 -2.71 0.71 -14.15
CA VAL A 9 -3.36 -0.59 -14.08
C VAL A 9 -3.54 -1.00 -12.62
N LEU A 10 -2.53 -0.82 -11.77
CA LEU A 10 -2.64 -1.12 -10.34
C LEU A 10 -3.70 -0.25 -9.66
N ALA A 11 -3.74 1.06 -9.96
CA ALA A 11 -4.76 1.96 -9.43
C ALA A 11 -6.17 1.52 -9.83
N GLN A 12 -6.38 1.18 -11.11
CA GLN A 12 -7.64 0.66 -11.61
C GLN A 12 -8.03 -0.66 -10.92
N ARG A 13 -7.07 -1.58 -10.73
CA ARG A 13 -7.31 -2.89 -10.09
C ARG A 13 -7.58 -2.75 -8.58
N ALA A 14 -6.99 -1.76 -7.92
CA ALA A 14 -7.33 -1.40 -6.56
C ALA A 14 -8.78 -0.89 -6.47
N MET A 15 -9.21 -0.01 -7.38
CA MET A 15 -10.60 0.46 -7.45
C MET A 15 -11.61 -0.67 -7.73
N GLU A 16 -11.21 -1.68 -8.50
CA GLU A 16 -11.99 -2.91 -8.73
C GLU A 16 -11.98 -3.89 -7.53
N GLY A 17 -11.23 -3.58 -6.46
CA GLY A 17 -11.14 -4.43 -5.27
C GLY A 17 -10.41 -5.76 -5.50
N ARG A 18 -9.49 -5.81 -6.47
CA ARG A 18 -8.81 -7.07 -6.85
C ARG A 18 -7.71 -7.53 -5.90
N PHE A 19 -7.24 -6.64 -5.03
CA PHE A 19 -6.24 -6.95 -4.02
C PHE A 19 -6.36 -6.01 -2.82
N THR A 20 -5.82 -6.48 -1.70
CA THR A 20 -5.74 -5.82 -0.40
C THR A 20 -4.30 -5.49 -0.03
N VAL A 21 -4.10 -4.74 1.05
CA VAL A 21 -2.75 -4.45 1.59
C VAL A 21 -2.03 -5.74 2.01
N GLN A 22 -2.77 -6.70 2.57
CA GLN A 22 -2.26 -8.01 2.95
C GLN A 22 -1.83 -8.84 1.74
N GLU A 23 -2.57 -8.77 0.63
CA GLU A 23 -2.18 -9.45 -0.61
C GLU A 23 -0.96 -8.79 -1.26
N LEU A 24 -0.84 -7.45 -1.24
CA LEU A 24 0.40 -6.77 -1.66
C LEU A 24 1.61 -7.21 -0.82
N LEU A 25 1.42 -7.38 0.49
CA LEU A 25 2.44 -7.90 1.38
C LEU A 25 2.77 -9.37 1.05
N LEU A 26 1.76 -10.21 0.79
CA LEU A 26 1.96 -11.59 0.35
C LEU A 26 2.74 -11.65 -0.96
N TYR A 27 2.42 -10.81 -1.96
CA TYR A 27 3.17 -10.74 -3.21
C TYR A 27 4.63 -10.35 -2.99
N SER A 28 4.90 -9.57 -1.94
CA SER A 28 6.25 -9.20 -1.52
C SER A 28 7.08 -10.37 -0.97
N SER A 29 6.47 -11.52 -0.65
CA SER A 29 7.20 -12.73 -0.27
C SER A 29 7.95 -13.35 -1.47
N VAL A 30 7.32 -13.38 -2.64
CA VAL A 30 7.88 -13.99 -3.86
C VAL A 30 8.62 -12.95 -4.72
N SER A 31 8.04 -11.76 -4.91
CA SER A 31 8.57 -10.69 -5.75
C SER A 31 8.83 -9.41 -4.94
N GLY A 32 9.38 -8.37 -5.56
CA GLY A 32 9.30 -6.99 -5.06
C GLY A 32 10.14 -6.60 -3.84
N THR A 33 10.08 -5.30 -3.55
CA THR A 33 10.81 -4.54 -2.53
C THR A 33 9.86 -4.01 -1.44
N GLY A 34 8.74 -4.73 -1.19
CA GLY A 34 7.76 -4.42 -0.15
C GLY A 34 6.54 -3.62 -0.63
N LEU A 35 5.94 -2.85 0.28
CA LEU A 35 4.73 -2.06 0.06
C LEU A 35 5.07 -0.68 -0.51
N ASP A 36 4.39 -0.27 -1.57
CA ASP A 36 4.76 0.94 -2.29
C ASP A 36 3.62 1.82 -2.73
N VAL A 37 3.75 3.09 -2.35
CA VAL A 37 2.79 4.18 -2.52
C VAL A 37 1.35 3.73 -2.26
N VAL A 38 1.16 3.00 -1.16
CA VAL A 38 -0.14 2.41 -0.81
C VAL A 38 -1.02 3.49 -0.19
N PRO A 39 -2.15 3.89 -0.81
CA PRO A 39 -2.99 4.97 -0.32
C PRO A 39 -3.84 4.48 0.86
N LEU A 40 -3.66 5.09 2.03
CA LEU A 40 -4.37 4.73 3.26
C LEU A 40 -5.10 5.94 3.86
N PRO A 41 -6.11 5.72 4.73
CA PRO A 41 -6.78 6.81 5.43
C PRO A 41 -5.80 7.65 6.23
N GLY A 42 -5.88 8.98 6.14
CA GLY A 42 -4.99 9.88 6.88
C GLY A 42 -5.12 9.78 8.40
N ASN A 43 -6.27 9.28 8.89
CA ASN A 43 -6.52 9.01 10.30
C ASN A 43 -6.20 7.56 10.72
N THR A 44 -5.44 6.81 9.91
CA THR A 44 -5.03 5.44 10.27
C THR A 44 -4.29 5.46 11.62
N PRO A 45 -4.72 4.68 12.63
CA PRO A 45 -4.10 4.72 13.94
C PRO A 45 -2.63 4.32 13.88
N LYS A 46 -1.78 4.98 14.68
CA LYS A 46 -0.34 4.70 14.77
C LYS A 46 -0.05 3.20 14.95
N ARG A 47 -0.79 2.53 15.83
CA ARG A 47 -0.66 1.08 16.10
C ARG A 47 -0.87 0.23 14.85
N VAL A 48 -1.77 0.62 13.95
CA VAL A 48 -2.02 -0.10 12.69
C VAL A 48 -0.83 0.08 11.74
N LEU A 49 -0.25 1.27 11.67
CA LEU A 49 0.96 1.53 10.89
C LEU A 49 2.16 0.76 11.43
N GLU A 50 2.32 0.72 12.77
CA GLU A 50 3.35 -0.08 13.42
C GLU A 50 3.20 -1.57 13.08
N ASN A 51 1.98 -2.10 13.11
CA ASN A 51 1.71 -3.50 12.71
C ASN A 51 2.08 -3.77 11.25
N ILE A 52 1.73 -2.87 10.31
CA ILE A 52 2.15 -2.97 8.90
C ILE A 52 3.68 -3.09 8.80
N LEU A 53 4.39 -2.18 9.48
CA LEU A 53 5.85 -2.13 9.42
C LEU A 53 6.49 -3.38 10.06
N ILE A 54 5.92 -3.87 11.16
CA ILE A 54 6.34 -5.12 11.80
C ILE A 54 6.14 -6.30 10.84
N ASP A 55 5.00 -6.37 10.14
CA ASP A 55 4.73 -7.45 9.19
C ASP A 55 5.71 -7.41 8.00
N VAL A 56 6.02 -6.22 7.47
CA VAL A 56 7.05 -6.04 6.43
C VAL A 56 8.43 -6.47 6.93
N ALA A 57 8.83 -6.07 8.14
CA ALA A 57 10.11 -6.44 8.73
C ALA A 57 10.20 -7.95 9.00
N ALA A 58 9.15 -8.55 9.53
CA ALA A 58 9.06 -9.99 9.77
C ALA A 58 9.19 -10.78 8.46
N LEU A 59 8.53 -10.33 7.40
CA LEU A 59 8.62 -10.94 6.07
C LEU A 59 10.04 -10.84 5.50
N SER A 60 10.68 -9.67 5.65
CA SER A 60 12.08 -9.45 5.24
C SER A 60 13.03 -10.41 5.93
N LEU A 61 12.94 -10.53 7.26
CA LEU A 61 13.77 -11.44 8.06
C LEU A 61 13.49 -12.91 7.74
N LYS A 62 12.24 -13.29 7.49
CA LYS A 62 11.84 -14.67 7.18
C LYS A 62 12.43 -15.16 5.87
N TYR A 63 12.48 -14.32 4.83
CA TYR A 63 12.93 -14.68 3.49
C TYR A 63 14.35 -14.17 3.21
N SER A 64 15.30 -14.60 4.04
CA SER A 64 16.75 -14.37 3.85
C SER A 64 17.15 -12.90 3.77
N SER A 65 16.64 -12.08 4.70
CA SER A 65 16.98 -10.65 4.80
C SER A 65 16.69 -9.88 3.51
N LYS A 66 15.56 -10.19 2.87
CA LYS A 66 15.12 -9.51 1.65
C LYS A 66 14.96 -8.02 1.93
N ALA A 67 15.50 -7.16 1.07
CA ALA A 67 15.37 -5.71 1.18
C ALA A 67 13.93 -5.28 0.85
N LEU A 68 13.07 -5.30 1.87
CA LEU A 68 11.70 -4.80 1.80
C LEU A 68 11.62 -3.40 2.41
N SER A 69 10.82 -2.56 1.79
CA SER A 69 10.52 -1.20 2.19
C SER A 69 9.01 -1.02 2.34
N ALA A 70 8.59 0.05 3.01
CA ALA A 70 7.19 0.40 3.15
C ALA A 70 7.01 1.90 2.87
N ARG A 71 6.38 2.24 1.74
CA ARG A 71 5.93 3.59 1.41
C ARG A 71 4.40 3.64 1.55
N LEU A 72 3.94 4.00 2.74
CA LEU A 72 2.52 4.20 3.03
C LEU A 72 2.14 5.66 2.74
N PHE A 73 1.11 5.86 1.94
CA PHE A 73 0.66 7.18 1.49
C PHE A 73 -0.63 7.57 2.23
N LEU A 74 -0.49 8.17 3.41
CA LEU A 74 -1.60 8.59 4.26
C LEU A 74 -2.30 9.83 3.67
N ILE A 75 -3.61 9.75 3.41
CA ILE A 75 -4.36 10.83 2.76
C ILE A 75 -5.29 11.52 3.76
N PRO A 76 -4.99 12.76 4.22
CA PRO A 76 -5.79 13.48 5.22
C PRO A 76 -7.25 13.64 4.80
N GLY A 77 -8.17 13.49 5.77
CA GLY A 77 -9.61 13.68 5.56
C GLY A 77 -10.32 12.60 4.77
N LYS A 78 -9.61 11.58 4.26
CA LYS A 78 -10.18 10.47 3.50
C LYS A 78 -10.32 9.20 4.34
N LYS A 79 -11.32 8.38 3.99
CA LYS A 79 -11.62 7.08 4.60
C LYS A 79 -11.43 5.96 3.58
N ALA A 80 -11.30 4.72 4.06
CA ALA A 80 -11.20 3.56 3.19
C ALA A 80 -12.44 3.46 2.28
N GLY A 81 -12.22 3.18 1.00
CA GLY A 81 -13.25 3.19 -0.04
C GLY A 81 -13.48 4.54 -0.73
N ASP A 82 -13.00 5.65 -0.17
CA ASP A 82 -13.07 6.94 -0.86
C ASP A 82 -12.21 6.92 -2.13
N ILE A 83 -12.66 7.61 -3.18
CA ILE A 83 -11.81 7.88 -4.33
C ILE A 83 -10.96 9.12 -4.05
N VAL A 84 -9.68 9.02 -4.38
CA VAL A 84 -8.73 10.12 -4.39
C VAL A 84 -8.31 10.45 -5.81
N LYS A 85 -8.23 11.75 -6.10
CA LYS A 85 -7.68 12.30 -7.34
C LYS A 85 -6.45 13.11 -6.99
N PHE A 86 -5.44 13.04 -7.84
CA PHE A 86 -4.19 13.77 -7.67
C PHE A 86 -4.02 14.75 -8.81
N GLU A 87 -3.49 15.94 -8.50
CA GLU A 87 -3.04 16.91 -9.52
C GLU A 87 -1.62 16.59 -10.02
N ASN A 88 -0.86 15.83 -9.23
CA ASN A 88 0.49 15.40 -9.60
C ASN A 88 0.42 14.46 -10.82
N PRO A 89 1.12 14.77 -11.92
CA PRO A 89 1.07 13.98 -13.15
C PRO A 89 1.67 12.57 -13.02
N TYR A 90 2.44 12.29 -11.97
CA TYR A 90 3.02 10.98 -11.70
C TYR A 90 2.13 10.11 -10.80
N LEU A 91 1.00 10.64 -10.31
CA LEU A 91 0.07 9.90 -9.47
C LEU A 91 -1.26 9.68 -10.20
N THR A 92 -1.75 8.45 -10.15
CA THR A 92 -3.02 8.03 -10.73
C THR A 92 -4.12 8.02 -9.68
N SER A 93 -5.31 8.49 -10.06
CA SER A 93 -6.50 8.43 -9.21
C SER A 93 -6.80 6.98 -8.82
N SER A 94 -7.13 6.75 -7.56
CA SER A 94 -7.33 5.40 -7.02
C SER A 94 -8.31 5.41 -5.84
N VAL A 95 -8.56 4.24 -5.26
CA VAL A 95 -9.32 4.08 -4.01
C VAL A 95 -8.38 4.13 -2.82
N ILE A 96 -8.84 4.74 -1.72
CA ILE A 96 -8.17 4.61 -0.42
C ILE A 96 -8.34 3.17 0.07
N MET A 97 -7.22 2.46 0.20
CA MET A 97 -7.22 1.08 0.63
C MET A 97 -7.44 0.97 2.14
N LYS A 98 -8.05 -0.12 2.57
CA LYS A 98 -8.16 -0.45 4.00
C LYS A 98 -6.80 -0.91 4.51
N ALA A 99 -6.31 -0.31 5.59
CA ALA A 99 -5.04 -0.67 6.19
C ALA A 99 -5.05 -2.12 6.69
N TYR A 100 -6.01 -2.47 7.57
CA TYR A 100 -6.33 -3.81 8.07
C TYR A 100 -7.84 -3.92 8.30
#